data_AF-A0A3D3R8E1-F1
#
_entry.id   AF-A0A3D3R8E1-F1
#
_cell.length_a   1.000
_cell.length_b   1.000
_cell.length_c   1.000
_cell.angle_alpha   90.00
_cell.angle_beta   90.00
_cell.angle_gamma   90.00
#
_symmetry.space_group_name_H-M   'P 1'
#
loop_
_entity.id
_entity.type
_entity.pdbx_description
1 polymer ?
#
loop_
_entity_poly.entity_id
_entity_poly.type
_entity_poly.pdbx_seq_one_letter_code
_entity_poly.pdbx_strand_id
1 'polypeptide(L)'
;MKKAGMATRASKLIGMNIENPQGQSLGEINDLVINTSTGEVRYAAVTYGGFLGVGNKMFAVPFEAFNIKQKADSQEPGMLPIF
;
A
#
# COMPACT_ATOMS: atom_id res chain seq x y z
N MET A 1 15.81 20.97 -7.39
CA MET A 1 16.01 19.54 -7.70
C MET A 1 14.73 18.80 -7.34
N LYS A 2 14.02 18.18 -8.30
CA LYS A 2 12.87 17.33 -7.97
C LYS A 2 13.45 16.10 -7.27
N LYS A 3 13.08 15.83 -6.01
CA LYS A 3 13.28 14.48 -5.44
C LYS A 3 12.69 13.53 -6.48
N ALA A 4 13.51 12.61 -7.01
CA ALA A 4 12.96 11.52 -7.82
C ALA A 4 11.83 10.93 -6.98
N GLY A 5 10.59 11.04 -7.44
CA GLY A 5 9.46 10.46 -6.74
C GLY A 5 9.81 9.00 -6.53
N MET A 6 9.85 8.56 -5.27
CA MET A 6 10.17 7.18 -4.96
C MET A 6 9.02 6.34 -5.53
N ALA A 7 9.21 5.81 -6.74
CA ALA A 7 8.25 4.93 -7.36
C ALA A 7 8.30 3.59 -6.64
N THR A 8 7.13 3.06 -6.29
CA THR A 8 6.99 1.71 -5.73
C THR A 8 5.97 0.96 -6.55
N ARG A 9 6.04 -0.37 -6.52
CA ARG A 9 5.03 -1.20 -7.17
C ARG A 9 3.73 -1.08 -6.39
N ALA A 10 2.60 -0.91 -7.09
CA ALA A 10 1.27 -0.97 -6.48
C ALA A 10 1.09 -2.27 -5.67
N SER A 11 1.62 -3.39 -6.18
CA SER A 11 1.59 -4.68 -5.51
C SER A 11 2.37 -4.74 -4.18
N LYS A 12 3.28 -3.79 -3.91
CA LYS A 12 3.93 -3.65 -2.59
C LYS A 12 3.08 -2.83 -1.62
N LEU A 13 2.17 -2.00 -2.13
CA LEU A 13 1.30 -1.15 -1.33
C LEU A 13 0.02 -1.87 -0.93
N ILE A 14 -0.59 -2.59 -1.87
CA ILE A 14 -1.73 -3.46 -1.61
C ILE A 14 -1.29 -4.56 -0.65
N GLY A 15 -2.03 -4.76 0.43
CA GLY A 15 -1.65 -5.67 1.53
C GLY A 15 -0.91 -5.00 2.68
N MET A 16 -0.51 -3.72 2.56
CA MET A 16 0.16 -3.04 3.67
C MET A 16 -0.81 -2.72 4.81
N ASN A 17 -0.37 -3.04 6.02
CA ASN A 17 -1.02 -2.60 7.25
C ASN A 17 -0.89 -1.08 7.41
N ILE A 18 -2.01 -0.42 7.72
CA ILE A 18 -2.08 1.01 8.02
C ILE A 18 -1.93 1.16 9.52
N GLU A 19 -1.02 2.03 9.95
CA GLU A 19 -0.77 2.30 11.37
C GLU A 19 -0.89 3.79 11.66
N ASN A 20 -1.41 4.12 12.83
CA ASN A 20 -1.35 5.49 13.34
C ASN A 20 0.08 5.82 13.87
N PRO A 21 0.37 7.09 14.23
CA PRO A 21 1.68 7.46 14.77
C PRO A 21 2.07 6.72 16.06
N GLN A 22 1.11 6.17 16.80
CA GLN A 22 1.33 5.36 18.00
C GLN A 22 1.63 3.88 17.68
N GLY A 23 1.65 3.50 16.39
CA GLY A 23 1.90 2.13 15.93
C GLY A 23 0.69 1.20 16.05
N GLN A 24 -0.51 1.74 16.28
CA GLN A 24 -1.73 0.94 16.32
C GLN A 24 -2.21 0.66 14.90
N SER A 25 -2.45 -0.62 14.58
CA SER A 25 -3.06 -1.02 13.32
C SER A 25 -4.47 -0.44 13.22
N LEU A 26 -4.72 0.20 12.08
CA LEU A 26 -6.02 0.73 11.70
C LEU A 26 -6.68 -0.17 10.66
N GLY A 27 -5.92 -0.85 9.81
CA GLY A 27 -6.51 -1.61 8.71
C GLY A 27 -5.50 -1.98 7.65
N GLU A 28 -5.98 -2.26 6.44
CA GLU A 28 -5.16 -2.70 5.31
C GLU A 28 -5.53 -1.91 4.05
N ILE A 29 -4.54 -1.67 3.18
CA ILE A 29 -4.77 -1.20 1.82
C ILE A 29 -5.23 -2.39 0.96
N ASN A 30 -6.47 -2.37 0.49
CA ASN A 30 -7.00 -3.44 -0.35
C ASN A 30 -6.90 -3.13 -1.85
N ASP A 31 -6.99 -1.85 -2.23
CA ASP A 31 -6.91 -1.46 -3.63
C ASP A 31 -6.43 -0.02 -3.80
N LEU A 32 -5.97 0.33 -5.01
CA LEU A 32 -5.59 1.68 -5.41
C LEU A 32 -6.44 2.12 -6.59
N VAL A 33 -7.18 3.22 -6.42
CA VAL A 33 -8.03 3.75 -7.48
C VAL A 33 -7.26 4.79 -8.28
N ILE A 34 -7.13 4.55 -9.58
CA ILE A 34 -6.36 5.37 -10.50
C ILE A 34 -7.28 6.30 -11.29
N ASN A 35 -6.87 7.55 -11.47
CA ASN A 35 -7.46 8.42 -12.48
C ASN A 35 -6.93 8.01 -13.86
N THR A 36 -7.77 7.40 -14.69
CA THR A 36 -7.39 6.89 -16.01
C THR A 36 -6.95 7.98 -16.99
N SER A 37 -7.31 9.24 -16.75
CA SER A 37 -6.91 10.36 -17.60
C SER A 37 -5.52 10.92 -17.24
N THR A 38 -5.11 10.85 -15.96
CA THR A 38 -3.81 11.40 -15.51
C THR A 38 -2.77 10.32 -15.17
N GLY A 39 -3.22 9.07 -14.95
CA GLY A 39 -2.38 7.98 -14.46
C GLY A 39 -2.05 8.04 -12.96
N GLU A 40 -2.61 9.02 -12.24
CA GLU A 40 -2.31 9.24 -10.82
C GLU A 40 -3.27 8.46 -9.91
N VAL A 41 -2.78 8.06 -8.74
CA VAL A 41 -3.63 7.45 -7.70
C VAL A 41 -4.52 8.52 -7.08
N ARG A 42 -5.84 8.34 -7.15
CA ARG A 42 -6.82 9.24 -6.56
C ARG A 42 -6.98 8.99 -5.06
N TYR A 43 -7.11 7.73 -4.67
CA TYR A 43 -7.22 7.29 -3.28
C TYR A 43 -6.87 5.80 -3.13
N ALA A 44 -6.52 5.39 -1.92
CA ALA A 44 -6.48 3.99 -1.52
C ALA A 44 -7.85 3.57 -0.97
N ALA A 45 -8.30 2.38 -1.36
CA ALA A 45 -9.44 1.73 -0.74
C ALA A 45 -8.94 0.90 0.45
N VAL A 46 -9.43 1.21 1.64
CA VAL A 46 -8.96 0.61 2.89
C VAL A 46 -10.08 -0.13 3.61
N THR A 47 -9.75 -1.22 4.28
CA THR A 47 -10.66 -1.93 5.20
C THR A 47 -10.12 -1.90 6.62
N TYR A 48 -11.01 -1.81 7.60
CA TYR A 48 -10.67 -1.75 9.03
C TYR A 48 -11.10 -3.06 9.70
N GLY A 49 -10.14 -3.91 10.10
CA GLY A 49 -10.38 -5.11 10.92
C GLY A 49 -11.20 -6.24 10.29
N GLY A 50 -10.78 -7.49 10.49
CA GLY A 50 -11.60 -8.69 10.25
C GLY A 50 -11.15 -9.55 9.06
N PHE A 51 -11.04 -10.86 9.33
CA PHE A 51 -10.67 -11.94 8.43
C PHE A 51 -11.42 -11.93 7.08
N LEU A 52 -10.75 -12.52 6.06
CA LEU A 52 -11.29 -12.93 4.76
C LEU A 52 -12.75 -13.40 4.82
N GLY A 53 -13.70 -12.61 4.31
CA GLY A 53 -15.08 -13.11 4.14
C GLY A 53 -16.15 -12.04 3.99
N VAL A 54 -16.42 -11.67 2.73
CA VAL A 54 -17.71 -11.16 2.22
C VAL A 54 -18.33 -9.98 3.00
N GLY A 55 -18.16 -8.76 2.48
CA GLY A 55 -18.93 -7.59 2.91
C GLY A 55 -18.15 -6.48 3.62
N ASN A 56 -16.81 -6.47 3.50
CA ASN A 56 -16.01 -5.42 4.10
C ASN A 56 -16.29 -4.07 3.44
N LYS A 57 -16.79 -3.12 4.23
CA LYS A 57 -16.96 -1.73 3.81
C LYS A 57 -15.58 -1.14 3.53
N MET A 58 -15.36 -0.75 2.28
CA MET A 58 -14.15 -0.02 1.89
C MET A 58 -14.33 1.47 2.10
N PHE A 59 -13.27 2.11 2.59
CA PHE A 59 -13.21 3.55 2.77
C PHE A 59 -12.17 4.14 1.82
N ALA A 60 -12.52 5.25 1.17
CA ALA A 60 -11.60 5.97 0.30
C ALA A 60 -10.74 6.91 1.15
N VAL A 61 -9.42 6.72 1.11
CA VAL A 61 -8.44 7.56 1.80
C VAL A 61 -7.54 8.23 0.77
N PRO A 62 -7.44 9.57 0.73
CA PRO A 62 -6.53 10.27 -0.17
C PRO A 62 -5.11 9.70 -0.08
N PHE A 63 -4.49 9.44 -1.23
CA PHE A 63 -3.18 8.78 -1.24
C PHE A 63 -2.09 9.61 -0.54
N GLU A 64 -2.22 10.93 -0.57
CA GLU A 64 -1.33 11.89 0.09
C GLU A 64 -1.41 11.85 1.63
N ALA A 65 -2.44 11.22 2.20
CA ALA A 65 -2.56 11.07 3.65
C ALA A 65 -1.61 9.98 4.22
N PHE A 66 -1.01 9.15 3.37
CA PHE A 66 -0.11 8.09 3.80
C PHE A 66 1.34 8.55 3.81
N ASN A 67 2.06 8.13 4.87
CA ASN A 67 3.51 8.16 4.88
C ASN A 67 4.05 6.74 4.70
N ILE A 68 4.55 6.43 3.51
CA ILE A 68 5.00 5.08 3.16
C ILE A 68 6.37 4.83 3.80
N LYS A 69 6.39 4.00 4.84
CA LYS A 69 7.64 3.48 5.42
C LYS A 69 8.16 2.36 4.52
N GLN A 70 9.12 2.65 3.65
CA GLN A 70 9.83 1.61 2.93
C GLN A 70 10.71 0.84 3.92
N LYS A 71 10.33 -0.39 4.24
CA LYS A 71 11.29 -1.34 4.79
C LYS A 71 12.23 -1.68 3.63
N ALA A 72 13.52 -1.37 3.77
CA ALA A 72 14.51 -1.80 2.80
C ALA A 72 14.34 -3.32 2.63
N ASP A 73 14.13 -3.77 1.38
CA ASP A 73 14.08 -5.19 1.05
C ASP A 73 15.36 -5.80 1.63
N SER A 74 15.23 -6.51 2.75
CA SER A 74 16.31 -7.35 3.24
C SER A 74 16.40 -8.45 2.20
N GLN A 75 17.48 -8.46 1.43
CA GLN A 75 17.76 -9.49 0.42
C GLN A 75 17.39 -10.85 1.03
N GLU A 76 16.37 -11.51 0.48
CA GLU A 76 16.17 -12.91 0.81
C GLU A 76 17.43 -13.65 0.34
N PRO A 77 18.14 -14.35 1.23
CA PRO A 77 19.34 -15.06 0.85
C PRO A 77 18.96 -16.22 -0.08
N GLY A 78 19.33 -16.06 -1.36
CA GLY A 78 19.54 -17.16 -2.30
C GLY A 78 18.29 -17.87 -2.77
N MET A 79 17.47 -17.23 -3.61
CA MET A 79 16.80 -18.01 -4.66
C MET A 79 17.87 -18.39 -5.68
N LEU A 80 18.37 -19.62 -5.60
CA LEU A 80 19.30 -20.14 -6.60
C LEU A 80 18.63 -20.08 -7.99
N PRO A 81 19.38 -19.72 -9.05
CA PRO A 81 18.86 -19.86 -10.39
C PRO A 81 18.56 -21.34 -10.63
N ILE A 82 17.28 -21.67 -10.81
CA ILE A 82 16.94 -22.88 -11.55
C ILE A 82 17.19 -22.52 -13.02
N PHE A 83 18.22 -23.15 -13.59
CA PHE A 83 18.58 -23.04 -15.00
C PHE A 83 17.36 -23.28 -15.90
#